data_AF-M3FWJ9-F1
#
_entry.id   AF-M3FWJ9-F1
#
_cell.length_a   1.000
_cell.length_b   1.000
_cell.length_c   1.000
_cell.angle_alpha   90.00
_cell.angle_beta   90.00
_cell.angle_gamma   90.00
#
_symmetry.space_group_name_H-M   'P 1'
#
loop_
_entity.id
_entity.type
_entity.pdbx_description
1 polymer ?
#
loop_
_entity_poly.entity_id
_entity_poly.type
_entity_poly.pdbx_seq_one_letter_code
_entity_poly.pdbx_strand_id
1 'polypeptide(L)' 'MAIELDTSNRALGLGRSKGYELAKRGAYPCKVLRLGNAYRVVTADLLELLGLAA' A
#
# COMPACT_ATOMS: atom_id res chain seq x y z
N MET A 1 4.08 -5.71 -10.58
CA MET A 1 4.23 -6.52 -9.34
C MET A 1 3.46 -5.84 -8.22
N ALA A 2 2.93 -6.60 -7.25
CA ALA A 2 2.23 -6.04 -6.09
C ALA A 2 2.65 -6.77 -4.80
N ILE A 3 2.72 -6.05 -3.68
CA ILE A 3 3.16 -6.54 -2.37
C ILE A 3 2.03 -6.51 -1.35
N GLU A 4 2.22 -7.15 -0.20
CA GLU A 4 1.28 -7.09 0.92
C GLU A 4 1.14 -5.67 1.49
N LEU A 5 -0.08 -5.31 1.91
CA LEU A 5 -0.34 -4.02 2.56
C LEU A 5 0.53 -3.79 3.81
N ASP A 6 0.84 -4.85 4.57
CA ASP A 6 1.69 -4.74 5.77
C ASP A 6 3.13 -4.34 5.40
N THR A 7 3.67 -4.88 4.31
CA THR A 7 5.01 -4.52 3.82
C THR A 7 5.04 -3.07 3.36
N SER A 8 4.02 -2.62 2.61
CA SER A 8 3.90 -1.21 2.21
C SER A 8 3.75 -0.29 3.42
N ASN A 9 2.97 -0.69 4.43
CA ASN A 9 2.79 0.11 5.66
C ASN A 9 4.13 0.37 6.37
N ARG A 10 5.01 -0.64 6.45
CA ARG A 10 6.33 -0.48 7.05
C ARG A 10 7.20 0.51 6.28
N ALA A 11 7.18 0.43 4.95
CA ALA A 11 7.89 1.39 4.10
C ALA A 11 7.37 2.84 4.29
N LEU A 12 6.08 2.99 4.58
CA LEU A 12 5.41 4.28 4.75
C LEU A 12 5.34 4.76 6.21
N GLY A 13 5.93 4.04 7.17
CA GLY A 13 5.83 4.37 8.59
C GLY A 13 4.42 4.27 9.18
N LEU A 14 3.51 3.53 8.53
CA LEU A 14 2.13 3.35 8.97
C LEU A 14 2.01 2.12 9.88
N GLY A 15 1.25 2.25 10.96
CA GLY A 15 0.80 1.09 11.74
C GLY A 15 -0.22 0.25 10.96
N ARG A 16 -0.29 -1.06 11.25
CA ARG A 16 -1.20 -2.01 10.58
C ARG A 16 -2.65 -1.52 10.57
N SER A 17 -3.19 -1.14 11.72
CA SER A 17 -4.60 -0.69 11.83
C SER A 17 -4.87 0.54 10.97
N LYS A 18 -3.97 1.53 10.98
CA LYS A 18 -4.13 2.75 10.18
C LYS A 18 -4.03 2.47 8.68
N GLY A 19 -3.08 1.64 8.27
CA GLY A 19 -2.94 1.26 6.86
C GLY A 19 -4.18 0.54 6.32
N TYR A 20 -4.72 -0.43 7.06
CA TYR A 20 -5.95 -1.13 6.69
C TYR A 20 -7.19 -0.21 6.69
N GLU A 21 -7.27 0.73 7.64
CA GLU A 21 -8.32 1.76 7.64
C GLU A 21 -8.28 2.60 6.36
N LEU A 22 -7.10 3.14 6.00
CA LEU A 22 -6.92 3.96 4.81
C LEU A 22 -7.23 3.16 3.54
N ALA A 23 -6.75 1.92 3.43
CA ALA A 23 -7.06 1.03 2.31
C ALA A 23 -8.57 0.76 2.18
N LYS A 24 -9.28 0.54 3.30
CA LYS A 24 -10.73 0.33 3.30
C LYS A 24 -11.51 1.58 2.87
N ARG A 25 -10.99 2.77 3.18
CA ARG A 25 -11.60 4.07 2.84
C ARG A 25 -11.20 4.58 1.45
N GLY A 26 -10.34 3.86 0.72
CA GLY A 26 -9.79 4.33 -0.55
C GLY A 26 -8.85 5.54 -0.42
N ALA A 27 -8.31 5.78 0.78
CA ALA A 27 -7.45 6.90 1.12
C ALA A 27 -6.00 6.47 1.39
N TYR A 28 -5.62 5.26 0.95
CA TYR A 28 -4.24 4.81 1.03
C TYR A 28 -3.38 5.62 0.05
N PRO A 29 -2.14 6.01 0.40
CA PRO A 29 -1.32 6.88 -0.44
C PRO A 29 -0.79 6.18 -1.70
N CYS A 30 -1.04 4.87 -1.83
CA CYS A 30 -0.70 4.10 -3.02
C CYS A 30 -1.93 3.37 -3.60
N LYS A 31 -1.85 2.97 -4.86
CA LYS A 31 -2.84 2.12 -5.53
C LYS A 31 -2.92 0.77 -4.84
N VAL A 32 -4.08 0.51 -4.24
CA VAL A 32 -4.42 -0.76 -3.57
C VAL A 32 -5.36 -1.58 -4.45
N LEU A 33 -4.99 -2.83 -4.70
CA LEU A 33 -5.82 -3.85 -5.32
C LEU A 33 -6.46 -4.71 -4.23
N ARG A 34 -7.77 -4.94 -4.34
CA ARG A 34 -8.49 -5.88 -3.48
C ARG A 34 -8.57 -7.23 -4.17
N LEU A 35 -7.78 -8.20 -3.71
CA LEU A 35 -7.78 -9.57 -4.23
C LEU A 35 -8.47 -10.48 -3.21
N GLY A 36 -9.78 -10.67 -3.38
CA GLY A 36 -10.63 -11.35 -2.41
C GLY A 36 -10.62 -10.63 -1.06
N ASN A 37 -10.11 -11.29 -0.04
CA ASN A 37 -9.99 -10.74 1.32
C ASN A 37 -8.66 -10.02 1.59
N ALA A 38 -7.70 -10.08 0.67
CA ALA A 38 -6.39 -9.47 0.83
C ALA A 38 -6.30 -8.10 0.11
N TYR A 39 -5.51 -7.21 0.69
CA TYR A 39 -5.08 -5.96 0.05
C TYR A 39 -3.66 -6.10 -0.46
N ARG A 40 -3.45 -5.74 -1.73
CA ARG A 40 -2.14 -5.71 -2.37
C ARG A 40 -1.83 -4.29 -2.83
N VAL A 41 -0.64 -3.78 -2.54
CA VAL A 41 -0.18 -2.47 -3.01
C VAL A 41 0.63 -2.64 -4.28
N VAL A 42 0.32 -1.83 -5.30
CA VAL A 42 1.08 -1.83 -6.55
C VAL A 42 2.48 -1.31 -6.28
N THR A 43 3.49 -2.15 -6.56
CA THR A 43 4.89 -1.81 -6.26
C THR A 43 5.38 -0.59 -7.04
N ALA A 44 4.97 -0.42 -8.30
CA ALA A 44 5.37 0.72 -9.11
C ALA A 44 4.97 2.05 -8.46
N ASP A 45 3.70 2.16 -8.07
CA ASP A 45 3.13 3.34 -7.44
C ASP A 45 3.75 3.61 -6.05
N LEU A 46 4.07 2.55 -5.29
CA LEU A 46 4.84 2.69 -4.05
C LEU A 46 6.27 3.22 -4.31
N LEU A 47 6.96 2.72 -5.33
CA LEU A 47 8.32 3.19 -5.67
C LEU A 47 8.29 4.65 -6.13
N GLU A 48 7.30 5.03 -6.93
CA GLU A 48 7.08 6.42 -7.33
C GLU A 48 6.87 7.33 -6.11
N LEU A 49 6.00 6.92 -5.18
CA LEU A 49 5.75 7.68 -3.95
C LEU A 49 7.01 7.83 -3.08
N LEU A 50 7.88 6.82 -3.05
CA LEU A 50 9.13 6.84 -2.30
C LEU A 50 10.27 7.57 -3.06
N GLY A 51 10.05 8.03 -4.29
CA GLY A 51 11.09 8.65 -5.12
C GLY A 51 12.17 7.66 -5.60
N LEU A 52 11.83 6.37 -5.69
CA LEU A 52 12.72 5.28 -6.09
C LEU A 52 12.45 4.79 -7.51
N ALA A 53 11.41 5.28 -8.18
CA ALA A 53 11.16 5.02 -9.59
C ALA A 53 12.15 5.82 -10.46
N ALA A 54 12.79 5.14 -11.42
CA ALA A 54 13.77 5.68 -12.34
C ALA A 54 13.15 6.08 -13.68
#